data_AF-A0A2V7T3L1-F1
#
_entry.id   AF-A0A2V7T3L1-F1
#
_cell.length_a   1.000
_cell.length_b   1.000
_cell.length_c   1.000
_cell.angle_alpha   90.00
_cell.angle_beta   90.00
_cell.angle_gamma   90.00
#
_symmetry.space_group_name_H-M   'P 1'
#
loop_
_entity.id
_entity.type
_entity.pdbx_description
1 polymer ?
#
loop_
_entity_poly.entity_id
_entity_poly.type
_entity_poly.pdbx_seq_one_letter_code
_entity_poly.pdbx_strand_id
1 'polypeptide(L)'
;GGAAPNAHEELARLLGRLKTPDGKIHIPGLYASVKRPSQLELATWKRLPFKEGEFLKHRVQAKALTGLKAYSVLERLWALPTFEIHGIMGGFTGEGAKTVIPAEATAKVSLRLVPNQRLKVVERQLAAAIRRLAPKHVHASVKFLHGADPATVKVTHPAFKVLDQAFREVVGRGTVPARAGGSIPVVPALGRGGAPVILTGIGLPDDRLHAPNEKLDVNCSGRLVCDPVHSPPARPSSIMIGPCIVPCISSAPAISRSAACWCSDTRRGDPAASSPARRPFRSTGRGARGSPGSNRTATWWRSSSPSAAHRRRPRSTARRSALPATHWVANSILRAR
;
A
#
# COMPACT_ATOMS: atom_id res chain seq x y z
N GLY A 1 22.53 -30.66 -5.65
CA GLY A 1 21.84 -29.59 -6.40
C GLY A 1 21.29 -30.14 -7.69
N GLY A 2 20.31 -29.49 -8.32
CA GLY A 2 19.82 -29.85 -9.66
C GLY A 2 18.74 -30.93 -9.74
N ALA A 3 18.59 -31.79 -8.72
CA ALA A 3 17.57 -32.84 -8.70
C ALA A 3 16.30 -32.47 -7.91
N ALA A 4 16.45 -31.72 -6.81
CA ALA A 4 15.33 -31.30 -5.96
C ALA A 4 14.80 -29.94 -6.39
N PRO A 5 13.46 -29.72 -6.39
CA PRO A 5 12.89 -28.39 -6.58
C PRO A 5 13.43 -27.40 -5.55
N ASN A 6 13.92 -26.27 -6.03
CA ASN A 6 14.42 -25.20 -5.17
C ASN A 6 13.29 -24.19 -4.92
N ALA A 7 12.83 -24.07 -3.67
CA ALA A 7 11.68 -23.23 -3.35
C ALA A 7 11.89 -21.74 -3.73
N HIS A 8 13.12 -21.23 -3.71
CA HIS A 8 13.39 -19.84 -4.12
C HIS A 8 13.25 -19.65 -5.62
N GLU A 9 13.78 -20.60 -6.41
CA GLU A 9 13.65 -20.55 -7.85
C GLU A 9 12.17 -20.64 -8.26
N GLU A 10 11.42 -21.55 -7.66
CA GLU A 10 10.00 -21.73 -7.98
C GLU A 10 9.16 -20.54 -7.55
N LEU A 11 9.44 -19.94 -6.40
CA LEU A 11 8.82 -18.69 -5.98
C LEU A 11 9.15 -17.54 -6.94
N ALA A 12 10.41 -17.40 -7.37
CA ALA A 12 10.82 -16.37 -8.32
C ALA A 12 10.14 -16.55 -9.68
N ARG A 13 10.07 -17.78 -10.21
CA ARG A 13 9.34 -18.10 -11.45
C ARG A 13 7.85 -17.80 -11.31
N LEU A 14 7.23 -18.15 -10.18
CA LEU A 14 5.83 -17.87 -9.92
C LEU A 14 5.54 -16.36 -9.89
N LEU A 15 6.38 -15.58 -9.20
CA LEU A 15 6.29 -14.12 -9.17
C LEU A 15 6.48 -13.50 -10.55
N GLY A 16 7.45 -13.97 -11.34
CA GLY A 16 7.67 -13.54 -12.72
C GLY A 16 6.53 -13.93 -13.69
N ARG A 17 5.77 -14.98 -13.38
CA ARG A 17 4.54 -15.33 -14.10
C ARG A 17 3.34 -14.48 -13.69
N LEU A 18 3.34 -13.90 -12.49
CA LEU A 18 2.28 -13.01 -12.00
C LEU A 18 2.43 -11.57 -12.49
N LYS A 19 3.66 -11.09 -12.69
CA LYS A 19 3.95 -9.77 -13.27
C LYS A 19 5.09 -9.88 -14.26
N THR A 20 4.82 -9.46 -15.50
CA THR A 20 5.80 -9.49 -16.58
C THR A 20 6.87 -8.39 -16.43
N PRO A 21 8.00 -8.48 -17.16
CA PRO A 21 9.04 -7.44 -17.15
C PRO A 21 8.56 -6.04 -17.56
N ASP A 22 7.54 -5.95 -18.44
CA ASP A 22 6.87 -4.69 -18.81
C ASP A 22 5.82 -4.24 -17.78
N GLY A 23 5.68 -4.95 -16.66
CA GLY A 23 4.85 -4.60 -15.52
C GLY A 23 3.36 -4.93 -15.64
N LYS A 24 2.96 -5.71 -16.65
CA LYS A 24 1.59 -6.21 -16.77
C LYS A 24 1.34 -7.32 -15.77
N ILE A 25 0.20 -7.27 -15.07
CA ILE A 25 -0.17 -8.27 -14.08
C ILE A 25 -0.96 -9.40 -14.75
N HIS A 26 -0.46 -10.61 -14.68
CA HIS A 26 -1.02 -11.81 -15.33
C HIS A 26 -1.98 -12.58 -14.41
N ILE A 27 -2.95 -11.86 -13.84
CA ILE A 27 -4.05 -12.45 -13.07
C ILE A 27 -5.32 -12.42 -13.94
N PRO A 28 -5.88 -13.58 -14.33
CA PRO A 28 -7.09 -13.64 -15.15
C PRO A 28 -8.25 -12.84 -14.55
N GLY A 29 -8.86 -11.99 -15.38
CA GLY A 29 -10.00 -11.15 -14.99
C GLY A 29 -9.65 -9.88 -14.20
N LEU A 30 -8.39 -9.66 -13.83
CA LEU A 30 -7.99 -8.48 -13.03
C LEU A 30 -8.31 -7.15 -13.74
N TYR A 31 -7.96 -7.05 -15.02
CA TYR A 31 -8.14 -5.84 -15.81
C TYR A 31 -9.56 -5.63 -16.33
N ALA A 32 -10.44 -6.65 -16.28
CA ALA A 32 -11.79 -6.56 -16.85
C ALA A 32 -12.66 -5.51 -16.14
N SER A 33 -12.43 -5.29 -14.84
CA SER A 33 -13.13 -4.27 -14.06
C SER A 33 -12.40 -2.93 -14.00
N VAL A 34 -11.22 -2.79 -14.62
CA VAL A 34 -10.43 -1.54 -14.56
C VAL A 34 -11.08 -0.49 -15.46
N LYS A 35 -11.60 0.57 -14.85
CA LYS A 35 -12.15 1.72 -15.58
C LYS A 35 -11.04 2.70 -15.93
N ARG A 36 -10.85 2.95 -17.23
CA ARG A 36 -9.91 3.99 -17.69
C ARG A 36 -10.39 5.39 -17.26
N PRO A 37 -9.45 6.30 -16.96
CA PRO A 37 -9.78 7.72 -16.75
C PRO A 37 -10.51 8.30 -17.96
N SER A 38 -11.37 9.29 -17.72
CA SER A 38 -12.02 10.01 -18.83
C SER A 38 -11.04 10.92 -19.54
N GLN A 39 -11.34 11.32 -20.79
CA GLN A 39 -10.51 12.30 -21.51
C GLN A 39 -10.36 13.62 -20.74
N LEU A 40 -11.42 14.08 -20.08
CA LEU A 40 -11.40 15.28 -19.24
C LEU A 40 -10.47 15.12 -18.03
N GLU A 41 -10.47 13.93 -17.41
CA GLU A 41 -9.60 13.61 -16.28
C GLU A 41 -8.13 13.58 -16.72
N LEU A 42 -7.84 12.92 -17.85
CA LEU A 42 -6.49 12.91 -18.43
C LEU A 42 -6.01 14.32 -18.80
N ALA A 43 -6.87 15.13 -19.43
CA ALA A 43 -6.56 16.52 -19.75
C ALA A 43 -6.30 17.36 -18.49
N THR A 44 -7.01 17.06 -17.40
CA THR A 44 -6.80 17.71 -16.10
C THR A 44 -5.43 17.36 -15.51
N TRP A 45 -5.02 16.09 -15.57
CA TRP A 45 -3.71 15.67 -15.08
C TRP A 45 -2.54 16.21 -15.91
N LYS A 46 -2.74 16.42 -17.23
CA LYS A 46 -1.73 17.06 -18.09
C LYS A 46 -1.39 18.49 -17.68
N ARG A 47 -2.27 19.18 -16.94
CA ARG A 47 -2.02 20.53 -16.42
C ARG A 47 -1.17 20.54 -15.15
N LEU A 48 -0.97 19.38 -14.52
CA LEU A 48 -0.12 19.30 -13.34
C LEU A 48 1.34 19.59 -13.73
N PRO A 49 2.12 20.26 -12.86
CA PRO A 49 3.53 20.54 -13.09
C PRO A 49 4.39 19.26 -12.88
N PHE A 50 3.98 18.15 -13.48
CA PHE A 50 4.66 16.86 -13.40
C PHE A 50 5.61 16.70 -14.58
N LYS A 51 6.91 16.58 -14.28
CA LYS A 51 7.95 16.28 -15.27
C LYS A 51 8.51 14.89 -15.00
N GLU A 52 8.42 14.00 -15.98
CA GLU A 52 8.87 12.61 -15.86
C GLU A 52 10.37 12.51 -15.54
N GLY A 53 11.20 13.34 -16.19
CA GLY A 53 12.64 13.39 -15.92
C GLY A 53 12.97 13.81 -14.48
N GLU A 54 12.28 14.81 -13.94
CA GLU A 54 12.45 15.25 -12.56
C GLU A 54 11.98 14.18 -11.56
N PHE A 55 10.87 13.51 -11.87
CA PHE A 55 10.38 12.40 -11.06
C PHE A 55 11.39 11.24 -11.01
N LEU A 56 11.94 10.86 -12.17
CA LEU A 56 12.97 9.83 -12.25
C LEU A 56 14.23 10.23 -11.47
N LYS A 57 14.74 11.45 -11.70
CA LYS A 57 15.99 11.94 -11.13
C LYS A 57 15.91 12.13 -9.61
N HIS A 58 14.84 12.75 -9.11
CA HIS A 58 14.77 13.19 -7.72
C HIS A 58 13.94 12.29 -6.81
N ARG A 59 12.99 11.52 -7.36
CA ARG A 59 12.09 10.68 -6.54
C ARG A 59 12.47 9.21 -6.62
N VAL A 60 12.53 8.68 -7.84
CA VAL A 60 12.80 7.26 -8.07
C VAL A 60 14.29 6.97 -7.92
N GLN A 61 15.16 7.89 -8.35
CA GLN A 61 16.62 7.76 -8.29
C GLN A 61 17.12 6.45 -8.93
N ALA A 62 16.55 6.11 -10.09
CA ALA A 62 16.91 4.92 -10.87
C ALA A 62 17.37 5.30 -12.27
N LYS A 63 17.92 4.33 -13.01
CA LYS A 63 18.36 4.52 -14.40
C LYS A 63 17.20 4.73 -15.38
N ALA A 64 16.03 4.16 -15.09
CA ALA A 64 14.84 4.28 -15.93
C ALA A 64 13.57 3.97 -15.13
N LEU A 65 12.43 4.45 -15.64
CA LEU A 65 11.11 4.02 -15.15
C LEU A 65 10.69 2.70 -15.79
N THR A 66 9.92 1.90 -15.04
CA THR A 66 9.40 0.60 -15.48
C THR A 66 7.86 0.59 -15.54
N GLY A 67 7.28 -0.49 -16.07
CA GLY A 67 5.85 -0.70 -16.17
C GLY A 67 5.28 -0.40 -17.55
N LEU A 68 3.95 -0.29 -17.60
CA LEU A 68 3.17 -0.22 -18.83
C LEU A 68 3.44 1.09 -19.60
N LYS A 69 4.43 1.09 -20.49
CA LYS A 69 4.93 2.27 -21.24
C LYS A 69 3.86 2.97 -22.11
N ALA A 70 2.80 2.25 -22.49
CA ALA A 70 1.67 2.82 -23.20
C ALA A 70 0.84 3.82 -22.36
N TYR A 71 1.16 3.97 -21.07
CA TYR A 71 0.46 4.84 -20.13
C TYR A 71 1.44 5.83 -19.49
N SER A 72 0.97 7.06 -19.28
CA SER A 72 1.75 8.07 -18.53
C SER A 72 2.11 7.58 -17.13
N VAL A 73 3.14 8.18 -16.51
CA VAL A 73 3.50 7.86 -15.12
C VAL A 73 2.31 8.06 -14.18
N LEU A 74 1.56 9.14 -14.35
CA LEU A 74 0.39 9.42 -13.54
C LEU A 74 -0.68 8.33 -13.72
N GLU A 75 -0.99 7.90 -14.94
CA GLU A 75 -1.91 6.77 -15.15
C GLU A 75 -1.44 5.48 -14.47
N ARG A 76 -0.14 5.16 -14.53
CA ARG A 76 0.44 4.01 -13.84
C ARG A 76 0.28 4.10 -12.32
N LEU A 77 0.49 5.28 -11.74
CA LEU A 77 0.35 5.52 -10.29
C LEU A 77 -1.11 5.57 -9.82
N TRP A 78 -2.03 6.03 -10.67
CA TRP A 78 -3.34 6.52 -10.25
C TRP A 78 -4.55 5.87 -10.91
N ALA A 79 -4.36 5.08 -11.96
CA ALA A 79 -5.46 4.50 -12.72
C ALA A 79 -5.30 3.00 -12.97
N LEU A 80 -4.12 2.45 -12.75
CA LEU A 80 -3.82 1.05 -13.04
C LEU A 80 -3.48 0.27 -11.77
N PRO A 81 -3.86 -1.02 -11.70
CA PRO A 81 -3.46 -1.86 -10.58
C PRO A 81 -1.96 -2.12 -10.65
N THR A 82 -1.32 -2.24 -9.49
CA THR A 82 0.11 -2.60 -9.38
C THR A 82 0.26 -3.85 -8.53
N PHE A 83 1.34 -4.59 -8.72
CA PHE A 83 1.71 -5.76 -7.92
C PHE A 83 3.17 -5.61 -7.51
N GLU A 84 3.43 -5.45 -6.22
CA GLU A 84 4.76 -5.14 -5.72
C GLU A 84 5.26 -6.24 -4.77
N ILE A 85 6.55 -6.53 -4.86
CA ILE A 85 7.25 -7.48 -3.99
C ILE A 85 8.01 -6.66 -2.95
N HIS A 86 7.74 -6.91 -1.67
CA HIS A 86 8.33 -6.17 -0.56
C HIS A 86 9.52 -6.90 0.07
N GLY A 87 9.52 -8.23 -0.02
CA GLY A 87 10.60 -9.05 0.51
C GLY A 87 10.39 -10.51 0.17
N ILE A 88 11.49 -11.24 0.07
CA ILE A 88 11.53 -12.69 -0.12
C ILE A 88 12.35 -13.28 1.02
N MET A 89 11.83 -14.31 1.67
CA MET A 89 12.42 -14.95 2.84
C MET A 89 12.56 -16.45 2.61
N GLY A 90 13.64 -17.01 3.13
CA GLY A 90 13.94 -18.44 3.19
C GLY A 90 15.42 -18.68 2.92
N GLY A 91 15.84 -19.95 2.94
CA GLY A 91 17.23 -20.31 2.67
C GLY A 91 18.22 -19.69 3.65
N PHE A 92 19.38 -19.28 3.14
CA PHE A 92 20.45 -18.67 3.92
C PHE A 92 20.48 -17.15 3.66
N THR A 93 20.27 -16.35 4.69
CA THR A 93 20.19 -14.88 4.62
C THR A 93 21.23 -14.16 5.48
N GLY A 94 22.16 -14.90 6.08
CA GLY A 94 23.25 -14.35 6.90
C GLY A 94 24.51 -14.06 6.09
N GLU A 95 25.53 -13.52 6.74
CA GLU A 95 26.84 -13.30 6.13
C GLU A 95 27.58 -14.61 5.86
N GLY A 96 28.43 -14.62 4.84
CA GLY A 96 29.21 -15.78 4.44
C GLY A 96 28.50 -16.65 3.39
N ALA A 97 28.80 -17.95 3.38
CA ALA A 97 28.30 -18.89 2.37
C ALA A 97 27.72 -20.15 3.00
N LYS A 98 26.57 -20.58 2.50
CA LYS A 98 25.96 -21.88 2.80
C LYS A 98 25.29 -22.46 1.56
N THR A 99 25.76 -23.62 1.12
CA THR A 99 25.29 -24.33 -0.08
C THR A 99 24.03 -25.15 0.19
N VAL A 100 22.98 -24.51 0.71
CA VAL A 100 21.70 -25.15 1.05
C VAL A 100 20.66 -24.99 -0.06
N ILE A 101 19.86 -26.03 -0.28
CA ILE A 101 18.66 -25.97 -1.13
C ILE A 101 17.46 -25.73 -0.20
N PRO A 102 16.85 -24.54 -0.22
CA PRO A 102 15.74 -24.22 0.66
C PRO A 102 14.49 -25.02 0.28
N ALA A 103 13.93 -25.71 1.28
CA ALA A 103 12.66 -26.42 1.16
C ALA A 103 11.44 -25.48 1.17
N GLU A 104 11.58 -24.26 1.70
CA GLU A 104 10.50 -23.27 1.73
C GLU A 104 11.00 -21.88 1.33
N ALA A 105 10.14 -21.12 0.66
CA ALA A 105 10.35 -19.72 0.35
C ALA A 105 9.04 -18.93 0.51
N THR A 106 9.14 -17.68 0.96
CA THR A 106 7.98 -16.82 1.21
C THR A 106 8.21 -15.43 0.65
N ALA A 107 7.27 -14.90 -0.13
CA ALA A 107 7.26 -13.50 -0.55
C ALA A 107 6.18 -12.69 0.19
N LYS A 108 6.52 -11.49 0.60
CA LYS A 108 5.57 -10.46 1.02
C LYS A 108 5.24 -9.62 -0.20
N VAL A 109 3.97 -9.59 -0.59
CA VAL A 109 3.52 -8.89 -1.80
C VAL A 109 2.32 -8.00 -1.51
N SER A 110 2.15 -6.96 -2.32
CA SER A 110 0.93 -6.18 -2.36
C SER A 110 0.34 -6.13 -3.76
N LEU A 111 -0.98 -5.96 -3.83
CA LEU A 111 -1.67 -5.61 -5.06
C LEU A 111 -2.47 -4.32 -4.83
N ARG A 112 -2.16 -3.26 -5.58
CA ARG A 112 -2.95 -2.01 -5.57
C ARG A 112 -4.17 -2.18 -6.46
N LEU A 113 -5.35 -1.94 -5.91
CA LEU A 113 -6.65 -1.97 -6.57
C LEU A 113 -7.05 -0.57 -7.04
N VAL A 114 -7.87 -0.52 -8.06
CA VAL A 114 -8.37 0.71 -8.69
C VAL A 114 -9.90 0.70 -8.73
N PRO A 115 -10.55 1.86 -8.96
CA PRO A 115 -12.01 1.95 -8.98
C PRO A 115 -12.68 0.84 -9.80
N ASN A 116 -13.82 0.36 -9.29
CA ASN A 116 -14.62 -0.78 -9.78
C ASN A 116 -14.05 -2.19 -9.52
N GLN A 117 -12.85 -2.30 -8.95
CA GLN A 117 -12.40 -3.59 -8.39
C GLN A 117 -13.03 -3.82 -7.01
N ARG A 118 -13.34 -5.07 -6.68
CA ARG A 118 -13.75 -5.49 -5.33
C ARG A 118 -12.68 -6.39 -4.74
N LEU A 119 -12.24 -6.10 -3.51
CA LEU A 119 -11.18 -6.83 -2.81
C LEU A 119 -11.42 -8.34 -2.86
N LYS A 120 -12.59 -8.79 -2.42
CA LYS A 120 -12.93 -10.22 -2.38
C LYS A 120 -12.91 -10.91 -3.75
N VAL A 121 -13.17 -10.18 -4.83
CA VAL A 121 -13.07 -10.72 -6.19
C VAL A 121 -11.59 -10.89 -6.57
N VAL A 122 -10.78 -9.87 -6.32
CA VAL A 122 -9.35 -9.90 -6.68
C VAL A 122 -8.57 -10.88 -5.81
N GLU A 123 -8.90 -11.04 -4.53
CA GLU A 123 -8.35 -12.10 -3.67
C GLU A 123 -8.58 -13.49 -4.28
N ARG A 124 -9.82 -13.77 -4.73
CA ARG A 124 -10.14 -15.05 -5.40
C ARG A 124 -9.40 -15.22 -6.71
N GLN A 125 -9.28 -14.15 -7.52
CA GLN A 125 -8.54 -14.18 -8.79
C GLN A 125 -7.05 -14.48 -8.55
N LEU A 126 -6.42 -13.83 -7.57
CA LEU A 126 -5.01 -14.06 -7.23
C LEU A 126 -4.79 -15.49 -6.70
N ALA A 127 -5.62 -15.97 -5.77
CA ALA A 127 -5.54 -17.34 -5.26
C ALA A 127 -5.71 -18.38 -6.38
N ALA A 128 -6.66 -18.16 -7.29
CA ALA A 128 -6.85 -19.03 -8.45
C ALA A 128 -5.65 -18.97 -9.43
N ALA A 129 -5.10 -17.79 -9.69
CA ALA A 129 -3.92 -17.62 -10.53
C ALA A 129 -2.71 -18.37 -9.96
N ILE A 130 -2.47 -18.26 -8.65
CA ILE A 130 -1.38 -18.96 -7.96
C ILE A 130 -1.53 -20.48 -8.08
N ARG A 131 -2.71 -21.02 -7.77
CA ARG A 131 -2.98 -22.47 -7.90
C ARG A 131 -2.77 -22.97 -9.33
N ARG A 132 -3.13 -22.15 -10.33
CA ARG A 132 -2.99 -22.50 -11.75
C ARG A 132 -1.54 -22.42 -12.24
N LEU A 133 -0.78 -21.44 -11.75
CA LEU A 133 0.58 -21.15 -12.21
C LEU A 133 1.64 -21.97 -11.48
N ALA A 134 1.32 -22.49 -10.29
CA ALA A 134 2.19 -23.37 -9.54
C ALA A 134 2.39 -24.71 -10.28
N PRO A 135 3.64 -25.18 -10.44
CA PRO A 135 3.89 -26.48 -11.03
C PRO A 135 3.40 -27.60 -10.08
N LYS A 136 3.11 -28.78 -10.65
CA LYS A 136 2.53 -29.92 -9.90
C LYS A 136 3.41 -30.40 -8.73
N HIS A 137 4.72 -30.16 -8.80
CA HIS A 137 5.71 -30.55 -7.79
C HIS A 137 5.95 -29.49 -6.70
N VAL A 138 5.16 -28.41 -6.65
CA VAL A 138 5.28 -27.33 -5.66
C VAL A 138 3.94 -27.09 -4.98
N HIS A 139 3.96 -26.95 -3.66
CA HIS A 139 2.83 -26.51 -2.86
C HIS A 139 2.87 -24.98 -2.70
N ALA A 140 2.13 -24.27 -3.56
CA ALA A 140 1.98 -22.83 -3.48
C ALA A 140 0.68 -22.42 -2.77
N SER A 141 0.76 -21.44 -1.87
CA SER A 141 -0.39 -20.87 -1.16
C SER A 141 -0.27 -19.37 -0.97
N VAL A 142 -1.40 -18.70 -0.79
CA VAL A 142 -1.46 -17.27 -0.45
C VAL A 142 -2.32 -17.05 0.77
N LYS A 143 -1.80 -16.23 1.70
CA LYS A 143 -2.53 -15.74 2.88
C LYS A 143 -2.73 -14.24 2.73
N PHE A 144 -3.98 -13.80 2.73
CA PHE A 144 -4.35 -12.39 2.75
C PHE A 144 -4.23 -11.84 4.17
N LEU A 145 -3.54 -10.72 4.34
CA LEU A 145 -3.30 -10.11 5.66
C LEU A 145 -4.27 -8.96 5.92
N HIS A 146 -4.37 -8.04 4.98
CA HIS A 146 -5.30 -6.92 5.03
C HIS A 146 -5.63 -6.45 3.63
N GLY A 147 -6.77 -5.78 3.50
CA GLY A 147 -7.15 -5.10 2.27
C GLY A 147 -8.41 -4.28 2.45
N ALA A 148 -8.65 -3.36 1.53
CA ALA A 148 -9.88 -2.60 1.46
C ALA A 148 -10.26 -2.33 0.00
N ASP A 149 -11.55 -2.09 -0.23
CA ASP A 149 -12.07 -1.71 -1.54
C ASP A 149 -11.61 -0.31 -1.96
N PRO A 150 -11.55 -0.05 -3.28
CA PRO A 150 -11.27 1.26 -3.81
C PRO A 150 -12.23 2.36 -3.35
N ALA A 151 -11.66 3.45 -2.84
CA ALA A 151 -12.34 4.71 -2.61
C ALA A 151 -12.65 5.38 -3.93
N THR A 152 -13.72 6.15 -3.91
CA THR A 152 -14.12 6.99 -5.04
C THR A 152 -14.81 8.21 -4.46
N VAL A 153 -14.29 9.37 -4.81
CA VAL A 153 -14.81 10.67 -4.37
C VAL A 153 -15.44 11.40 -5.55
N LYS A 154 -16.65 11.93 -5.37
CA LYS A 154 -17.35 12.71 -6.40
C LYS A 154 -16.83 14.15 -6.41
N VAL A 155 -15.87 14.42 -7.30
CA VAL A 155 -15.24 15.75 -7.45
C VAL A 155 -16.18 16.87 -7.93
N THR A 156 -17.41 16.53 -8.33
CA THR A 156 -18.43 17.52 -8.72
C THR A 156 -19.27 18.02 -7.55
N HIS A 157 -18.97 17.60 -6.32
CA HIS A 157 -19.66 18.08 -5.13
C HIS A 157 -19.33 19.56 -4.87
N PRO A 158 -20.29 20.42 -4.46
CA PRO A 158 -20.05 21.86 -4.24
C PRO A 158 -18.87 22.17 -3.31
N ALA A 159 -18.60 21.31 -2.32
CA ALA A 159 -17.46 21.44 -1.42
C ALA A 159 -16.09 21.53 -2.15
N PHE A 160 -15.94 20.93 -3.34
CA PHE A 160 -14.71 21.07 -4.14
C PHE A 160 -14.53 22.49 -4.69
N LYS A 161 -15.61 23.23 -4.96
CA LYS A 161 -15.52 24.64 -5.36
C LYS A 161 -15.09 25.53 -4.20
N VAL A 162 -15.63 25.26 -3.01
CA VAL A 162 -15.23 25.95 -1.77
C VAL A 162 -13.75 25.73 -1.49
N LEU A 163 -13.29 24.49 -1.62
CA LEU A 163 -11.86 24.16 -1.49
C LEU A 163 -11.00 24.89 -2.55
N ASP A 164 -11.43 24.91 -3.81
CA ASP A 164 -10.71 25.62 -4.88
C ASP A 164 -10.53 27.10 -4.57
N GLN A 165 -11.60 27.75 -4.09
CA GLN A 165 -11.58 29.14 -3.69
C GLN A 165 -10.64 29.38 -2.51
N ALA A 166 -10.71 28.56 -1.46
CA ALA A 166 -9.84 28.68 -0.30
C ALA A 166 -8.35 28.56 -0.69
N PHE A 167 -8.00 27.64 -1.59
CA PHE A 167 -6.62 27.53 -2.10
C PHE A 167 -6.23 28.75 -2.94
N ARG A 168 -7.12 29.33 -3.74
CA ARG A 168 -6.83 30.57 -4.47
C ARG A 168 -6.50 31.73 -3.53
N GLU A 169 -7.25 31.86 -2.44
CA GLU A 169 -7.06 32.91 -1.46
C GLU A 169 -5.74 32.73 -0.67
N VAL A 170 -5.44 31.50 -0.25
CA VAL A 170 -4.29 31.22 0.63
C VAL A 170 -2.97 31.01 -0.13
N VAL A 171 -3.00 30.30 -1.27
CA VAL A 171 -1.80 29.94 -2.03
C VAL A 171 -1.71 30.63 -3.39
N GLY A 172 -2.68 31.47 -3.75
CA GLY A 172 -2.70 32.21 -5.03
C GLY A 172 -3.03 31.33 -6.26
N ARG A 173 -3.40 30.06 -6.05
CA ARG A 173 -3.66 29.10 -7.14
C ARG A 173 -4.81 28.16 -6.79
N GLY A 174 -5.59 27.78 -7.81
CA GLY A 174 -6.65 26.79 -7.66
C GLY A 174 -6.14 25.36 -7.52
N THR A 175 -7.04 24.49 -7.11
CA THR A 175 -6.83 23.06 -6.96
C THR A 175 -6.99 22.30 -8.28
N VAL A 176 -6.30 21.17 -8.38
CA VAL A 176 -6.47 20.22 -9.48
C VAL A 176 -6.92 18.90 -8.88
N PRO A 177 -8.12 18.39 -9.22
CA PRO A 177 -8.55 17.07 -8.78
C PRO A 177 -7.57 16.00 -9.29
N ALA A 178 -6.98 15.29 -8.35
CA ALA A 178 -6.03 14.23 -8.61
C ALA A 178 -6.46 12.94 -7.91
N ARG A 179 -5.82 11.84 -8.29
CA ARG A 179 -5.91 10.57 -7.59
C ARG A 179 -4.62 10.36 -6.81
N ALA A 180 -4.62 9.32 -5.97
CA ALA A 180 -3.47 8.92 -5.18
C ALA A 180 -3.29 7.40 -5.27
N GLY A 181 -2.03 6.96 -5.35
CA GLY A 181 -1.65 5.55 -5.31
C GLY A 181 -1.67 4.96 -3.88
N GLY A 182 -1.62 5.82 -2.87
CA GLY A 182 -1.71 5.48 -1.44
C GLY A 182 -3.11 5.04 -1.01
N SER A 183 -3.22 4.42 0.16
CA SER A 183 -4.48 3.84 0.67
C SER A 183 -4.83 4.39 2.04
N ILE A 184 -6.08 4.78 2.24
CA ILE A 184 -6.58 5.38 3.50
C ILE A 184 -7.91 4.71 3.88
N PRO A 185 -7.89 3.54 4.58
CA PRO A 185 -9.03 2.64 4.92
C PRO A 185 -10.34 3.29 5.35
N VAL A 186 -10.28 4.45 6.00
CA VAL A 186 -11.46 5.14 6.49
C VAL A 186 -12.26 5.84 5.39
N VAL A 187 -11.64 6.20 4.25
CA VAL A 187 -12.28 7.00 3.18
C VAL A 187 -13.52 6.32 2.57
N PRO A 188 -13.48 5.04 2.14
CA PRO A 188 -14.66 4.36 1.62
C PRO A 188 -15.75 4.20 2.68
N ALA A 189 -15.37 4.06 3.96
CA ALA A 189 -16.32 3.94 5.05
C ALA A 189 -17.08 5.26 5.27
N LEU A 190 -16.38 6.38 5.32
CA LEU A 190 -16.99 7.72 5.41
C LEU A 190 -17.87 8.03 4.19
N GLY A 191 -17.42 7.69 2.99
CA GLY A 191 -18.20 7.89 1.76
C GLY A 191 -19.49 7.08 1.73
N ARG A 192 -19.51 5.87 2.29
CA ARG A 192 -20.75 5.07 2.44
C ARG A 192 -21.72 5.68 3.46
N GLY A 193 -21.23 6.42 4.43
CA GLY A 193 -22.04 7.17 5.39
C GLY A 193 -22.71 8.42 4.81
N GLY A 194 -22.52 8.72 3.52
CA GLY A 194 -23.16 9.85 2.83
C GLY A 194 -22.40 11.17 2.94
N ALA A 195 -21.28 11.22 3.67
CA ALA A 195 -20.48 12.43 3.81
C ALA A 195 -19.69 12.72 2.52
N PRO A 196 -19.61 13.99 2.06
CA PRO A 196 -18.67 14.38 1.01
C PRO A 196 -17.25 14.32 1.56
N VAL A 197 -16.51 13.27 1.21
CA VAL A 197 -15.10 13.12 1.63
C VAL A 197 -14.20 13.87 0.66
N ILE A 198 -13.40 14.80 1.17
CA ILE A 198 -12.33 15.47 0.42
C ILE A 198 -11.00 15.08 1.06
N LEU A 199 -10.06 14.63 0.25
CA LEU A 199 -8.67 14.43 0.67
C LEU A 199 -7.86 15.63 0.20
N THR A 200 -7.35 16.38 1.16
CA THR A 200 -6.45 17.52 0.96
C THR A 200 -5.42 17.51 2.08
N GLY A 201 -4.33 18.25 1.93
CA GLY A 201 -3.28 18.33 2.93
C GLY A 201 -2.12 19.23 2.53
N ILE A 202 -1.16 19.31 3.44
CA ILE A 202 0.05 20.15 3.35
C ILE A 202 1.28 19.36 2.89
N GLY A 203 1.13 18.05 2.68
CA GLY A 203 2.24 17.19 2.29
C GLY A 203 2.74 17.52 0.90
N LEU A 204 4.04 17.79 0.78
CA LEU A 204 4.71 17.91 -0.50
C LEU A 204 5.10 16.52 -0.99
N PRO A 205 5.24 16.32 -2.31
CA PRO A 205 5.47 14.96 -2.74
C PRO A 205 6.81 14.42 -2.20
N ASP A 206 7.81 15.27 -1.89
CA ASP A 206 9.18 14.88 -1.46
C ASP A 206 9.32 14.67 0.05
N ASP A 207 8.20 14.62 0.75
CA ASP A 207 8.14 14.41 2.19
C ASP A 207 8.53 12.99 2.61
N ARG A 208 8.70 12.05 1.66
CA ARG A 208 9.21 10.69 1.91
C ARG A 208 8.44 9.91 2.98
N LEU A 209 7.11 10.05 2.97
CA LEU A 209 6.22 9.33 3.87
C LEU A 209 6.56 7.83 3.91
N HIS A 210 6.81 7.29 5.11
CA HIS A 210 7.25 5.91 5.38
C HIS A 210 8.65 5.51 4.88
N ALA A 211 9.51 6.48 4.55
CA ALA A 211 10.87 6.23 4.13
C ALA A 211 11.87 7.01 5.02
N PRO A 212 13.17 6.64 5.03
CA PRO A 212 14.18 7.38 5.76
C PRO A 212 14.22 8.85 5.36
N ASN A 213 14.43 9.71 6.36
CA ASN A 213 14.42 11.18 6.24
C ASN A 213 13.05 11.72 5.79
N GLU A 214 11.97 11.18 6.38
CA GLU A 214 10.63 11.78 6.29
C GLU A 214 10.65 13.22 6.82
N LYS A 215 10.01 14.14 6.10
CA LYS A 215 10.01 15.57 6.44
C LYS A 215 8.65 16.22 6.16
N LEU A 216 8.48 17.44 6.66
CA LEU A 216 7.39 18.33 6.31
C LEU A 216 7.95 19.75 6.12
N ASP A 217 7.51 20.44 5.06
CA ASP A 217 7.90 21.83 4.83
C ASP A 217 7.09 22.78 5.72
N VAL A 218 7.80 23.56 6.55
CA VAL A 218 7.19 24.49 7.52
C VAL A 218 6.52 25.71 6.88
N ASN A 219 6.93 26.10 5.67
CA ASN A 219 6.27 27.18 4.95
C ASN A 219 4.95 26.71 4.33
N CYS A 220 4.87 25.42 3.98
CA CYS A 220 3.64 24.82 3.53
C CYS A 220 2.65 24.64 4.69
N SER A 221 3.13 24.25 5.87
CA SER A 221 2.28 24.17 7.06
C SER A 221 1.78 25.55 7.51
N GLY A 222 2.64 26.57 7.57
CA GLY A 222 2.26 27.91 8.04
C GLY A 222 1.23 28.64 7.16
N ARG A 223 1.15 28.33 5.85
CA ARG A 223 0.15 28.93 4.97
C ARG A 223 -1.24 28.32 5.14
N LEU A 224 -1.32 27.02 5.44
CA LEU A 224 -2.58 26.26 5.48
C LEU A 224 -3.09 26.00 6.91
N VAL A 225 -2.21 26.10 7.91
CA VAL A 225 -2.60 26.19 9.32
C VAL A 225 -2.98 27.64 9.56
N CYS A 226 -4.23 27.89 9.94
CA CYS A 226 -4.69 29.22 10.30
C CYS A 226 -3.73 29.81 11.33
N ASP A 227 -2.98 30.84 10.93
CA ASP A 227 -2.20 31.64 11.85
C ASP A 227 -3.22 32.44 12.67
N PRO A 228 -3.35 32.22 14.00
CA PRO A 228 -4.39 32.87 14.80
C PRO A 228 -4.19 34.39 14.91
N VAL A 229 -3.07 34.91 14.41
CA VAL A 229 -2.63 36.30 14.60
C VAL A 229 -3.36 37.31 13.69
N HIS A 230 -4.10 36.87 12.65
CA HIS A 230 -4.69 37.80 11.66
C HIS A 230 -6.16 37.58 11.31
N SER A 231 -6.93 36.84 12.12
CA SER A 231 -8.39 36.72 11.88
C SER A 231 -9.17 37.85 12.56
N PRO A 232 -9.92 38.70 11.83
CA PRO A 232 -10.91 39.56 12.47
C PRO A 232 -12.01 38.71 13.12
N PRO A 233 -12.66 39.17 14.21
CA PRO A 233 -13.60 38.35 14.97
C PRO A 233 -14.80 37.94 14.09
N ALA A 234 -14.87 36.65 13.77
CA ALA A 234 -16.04 36.07 13.13
C ALA A 234 -17.18 35.91 14.14
N ARG A 235 -18.39 36.34 13.76
CA ARG A 235 -19.63 36.19 14.55
C ARG A 235 -19.98 34.70 14.71
N PRO A 236 -20.63 34.30 15.83
CA PRO A 236 -20.79 32.89 16.17
C PRO A 236 -21.95 32.28 15.39
N SER A 237 -21.64 31.64 14.27
CA SER A 237 -22.50 30.60 13.71
C SER A 237 -21.68 29.77 12.74
N SER A 238 -21.17 28.62 13.22
CA SER A 238 -20.65 27.45 12.50
C SER A 238 -19.31 26.95 13.07
N ILE A 239 -19.41 25.86 13.83
CA ILE A 239 -18.43 24.78 14.08
C ILE A 239 -16.96 25.10 13.75
N MET A 240 -16.20 25.38 14.79
CA MET A 240 -14.74 25.30 14.79
C MET A 240 -14.29 23.84 14.77
N ILE A 241 -13.45 23.46 13.81
CA ILE A 241 -12.66 22.24 13.86
C ILE A 241 -11.20 22.67 14.08
N GLY A 242 -10.75 22.58 15.33
CA GLY A 242 -9.34 22.62 15.71
C GLY A 242 -8.68 21.23 15.63
N PRO A 243 -7.34 21.15 15.61
CA PRO A 243 -6.60 20.07 14.94
C PRO A 243 -6.06 18.99 15.88
N CYS A 244 -5.43 17.98 15.27
CA CYS A 244 -4.54 16.97 15.87
C CYS A 244 -5.20 15.81 16.61
N ILE A 245 -5.24 14.63 15.98
CA ILE A 245 -5.24 13.35 16.70
C ILE A 245 -4.16 12.45 16.08
N VAL A 246 -3.01 12.43 16.76
CA VAL A 246 -2.07 11.31 16.79
C VAL A 246 -2.59 10.37 17.88
N PRO A 247 -2.94 9.10 17.63
CA PRO A 247 -3.23 8.18 18.72
C PRO A 247 -1.93 7.48 19.15
N CYS A 248 -1.29 8.01 20.19
CA CYS A 248 -0.45 7.19 21.07
C CYS A 248 -1.37 6.43 22.03
N ILE A 249 -1.47 5.12 21.84
CA ILE A 249 -2.12 4.22 22.80
C ILE A 249 -1.09 3.90 23.89
N SER A 250 -1.31 4.43 25.10
CA SER A 250 -0.77 3.86 26.33
C SER A 250 -1.90 3.73 27.32
N SER A 251 -2.24 2.49 27.66
CA SER A 251 -3.24 2.14 28.65
C SER A 251 -2.54 1.52 29.86
N ALA A 252 -2.50 2.25 30.98
CA ALA A 252 -2.57 1.70 32.34
C ALA A 252 -2.87 2.83 33.35
N PRO A 253 -3.78 2.64 34.33
CA PRO A 253 -4.16 3.67 35.29
C PRO A 253 -3.22 3.70 36.51
N ALA A 254 -3.09 4.89 37.09
CA ALA A 254 -2.28 5.21 38.25
C ALA A 254 -2.87 4.68 39.57
N ILE A 255 -2.02 4.19 40.48
CA ILE A 255 -2.28 4.13 41.92
C ILE A 255 -1.03 4.62 42.70
N SER A 256 -1.28 5.68 43.47
CA SER A 256 -0.66 6.22 44.70
C SER A 256 0.86 6.32 44.93
N ARG A 257 1.26 7.57 45.21
CA ARG A 257 2.12 8.07 46.31
C ARG A 257 3.48 7.39 46.55
N SER A 258 4.57 8.13 46.27
CA SER A 258 5.39 8.82 47.30
C SER A 258 6.76 9.25 46.76
N ALA A 259 7.19 10.42 47.26
CA ALA A 259 8.56 10.86 47.52
C ALA A 259 9.48 11.36 46.37
N ALA A 260 9.79 12.65 46.54
CA ALA A 260 11.10 13.30 46.41
C ALA A 260 11.61 13.74 45.03
N CYS A 261 11.58 15.07 44.84
CA CYS A 261 12.50 15.85 44.03
C CYS A 261 13.97 15.47 44.32
N TRP A 262 14.82 15.60 43.30
CA TRP A 262 16.05 16.38 43.39
C TRP A 262 16.51 16.75 41.96
N CYS A 263 16.65 18.04 41.70
CA CYS A 263 17.34 18.59 40.54
C CYS A 263 18.85 18.55 40.81
N SER A 264 19.65 18.20 39.80
CA SER A 264 20.87 18.95 39.53
C SER A 264 21.27 18.86 38.05
N ASP A 265 21.44 20.07 37.52
CA ASP A 265 22.03 20.47 36.27
C ASP A 265 23.49 19.94 36.16
N THR A 266 23.91 19.48 34.99
CA THR A 266 25.29 19.69 34.50
C THR A 266 25.43 19.40 33.00
N ARG A 267 26.23 20.26 32.40
CA ARG A 267 26.48 20.48 30.98
C ARG A 267 27.41 19.42 30.36
N ARG A 268 27.25 19.30 29.02
CA ARG A 268 28.24 19.05 27.96
C ARG A 268 29.31 17.95 28.17
N GLY A 269 29.33 17.00 27.24
CA GLY A 269 30.50 16.18 26.93
C GLY A 269 30.20 15.21 25.79
N ASP A 270 30.78 15.47 24.62
CA ASP A 270 30.73 14.68 23.39
C ASP A 270 31.51 13.34 23.49
N PRO A 271 31.44 12.44 22.49
CA PRO A 271 31.56 10.99 22.65
C PRO A 271 32.95 10.42 22.34
N ALA A 272 33.28 9.26 22.93
CA ALA A 272 33.97 8.11 22.31
C ALA A 272 34.66 7.21 23.36
N ALA A 273 34.37 5.90 23.32
CA ALA A 273 35.24 4.78 23.75
C ALA A 273 34.41 3.48 23.66
N SER A 274 34.58 2.67 22.61
CA SER A 274 35.50 1.52 22.52
C SER A 274 35.03 0.28 23.29
N SER A 275 34.89 -0.82 22.55
CA SER A 275 34.64 -2.18 23.05
C SER A 275 35.72 -2.67 24.01
N PRO A 276 35.43 -3.75 24.76
CA PRO A 276 36.26 -4.93 24.54
C PRO A 276 35.48 -6.26 24.50
N ALA A 277 36.01 -7.17 23.70
CA ALA A 277 35.66 -8.58 23.63
C ALA A 277 36.17 -9.38 24.85
N ARG A 278 35.47 -10.48 25.19
CA ARG A 278 35.99 -11.73 25.82
C ARG A 278 34.83 -12.76 25.82
N ARG A 279 34.86 -13.76 24.93
CA ARG A 279 35.38 -15.14 25.03
C ARG A 279 34.31 -16.18 25.43
N PRO A 280 34.43 -17.42 24.92
CA PRO A 280 33.29 -18.31 24.67
C PRO A 280 33.07 -19.35 25.78
N PHE A 281 31.82 -19.77 25.99
CA PHE A 281 31.49 -20.89 26.87
C PHE A 281 31.15 -22.13 26.03
N ARG A 282 31.82 -23.24 26.35
CA ARG A 282 31.62 -24.60 25.79
C ARG A 282 31.10 -25.49 26.92
N SER A 283 30.00 -26.21 26.68
CA SER A 283 29.67 -27.50 27.32
C SER A 283 28.67 -28.21 26.40
N THR A 284 29.07 -29.24 25.66
CA THR A 284 29.02 -30.69 26.00
C THR A 284 27.66 -31.16 26.52
N GLY A 285 26.99 -32.04 25.76
CA GLY A 285 25.87 -32.83 26.28
C GLY A 285 25.04 -33.52 25.19
N ARG A 286 25.29 -34.82 25.01
CA ARG A 286 24.51 -35.87 24.32
C ARG A 286 22.98 -35.65 24.45
N GLY A 287 22.09 -35.99 23.52
CA GLY A 287 22.06 -37.02 22.48
C GLY A 287 20.72 -37.75 22.59
N ALA A 288 19.91 -37.81 21.53
CA ALA A 288 18.87 -38.83 21.33
C ALA A 288 18.33 -38.77 19.90
N ARG A 289 18.42 -39.91 19.20
CA ARG A 289 17.77 -40.19 17.91
C ARG A 289 16.34 -40.67 18.17
N GLY A 290 15.44 -40.45 17.21
CA GLY A 290 14.13 -41.10 17.15
C GLY A 290 13.25 -40.51 16.06
N SER A 291 13.28 -41.13 14.87
CA SER A 291 12.36 -40.89 13.74
C SER A 291 11.09 -41.79 13.89
N PRO A 292 10.25 -42.02 12.85
CA PRO A 292 9.09 -41.22 12.48
C PRO A 292 7.79 -42.06 12.32
N GLY A 293 6.65 -41.41 12.04
CA GLY A 293 5.46 -42.03 11.42
C GLY A 293 4.64 -40.93 10.74
N SER A 294 4.47 -40.88 9.42
CA SER A 294 3.63 -41.72 8.53
C SER A 294 2.15 -41.71 8.99
N ASN A 295 1.12 -41.54 8.16
CA ASN A 295 0.96 -41.57 6.71
C ASN A 295 -0.53 -41.21 6.42
N ARG A 296 -0.82 -40.59 5.25
CA ARG A 296 -1.98 -40.86 4.35
C ARG A 296 -3.41 -40.61 4.88
N THR A 297 -4.45 -40.21 4.13
CA THR A 297 -4.82 -40.19 2.69
C THR A 297 -6.10 -39.31 2.59
N ALA A 298 -6.30 -38.44 1.58
CA ALA A 298 -7.09 -38.68 0.34
C ALA A 298 -8.54 -39.13 0.60
N THR A 299 -9.63 -38.71 -0.04
CA THR A 299 -9.99 -37.98 -1.28
C THR A 299 -11.54 -38.01 -1.29
N TRP A 300 -12.26 -37.09 -1.94
CA TRP A 300 -13.43 -37.40 -2.79
C TRP A 300 -13.81 -36.17 -3.63
N TRP A 301 -14.28 -36.47 -4.83
CA TRP A 301 -14.46 -35.61 -6.00
C TRP A 301 -15.95 -35.40 -6.30
N ARG A 302 -16.21 -34.36 -7.12
CA ARG A 302 -17.22 -34.26 -8.21
C ARG A 302 -18.56 -33.55 -7.95
N SER A 303 -18.72 -32.45 -8.72
CA SER A 303 -19.84 -32.01 -9.59
C SER A 303 -21.24 -31.85 -8.99
N SER A 304 -22.03 -30.82 -9.29
CA SER A 304 -22.48 -30.44 -10.65
C SER A 304 -23.15 -29.05 -10.63
N SER A 305 -23.09 -28.33 -11.75
CA SER A 305 -24.06 -27.28 -12.13
C SER A 305 -24.95 -27.83 -13.25
N PRO A 306 -26.12 -27.21 -13.55
CA PRO A 306 -26.22 -26.53 -14.85
C PRO A 306 -27.20 -25.31 -14.95
N SER A 307 -27.00 -24.56 -16.04
CA SER A 307 -27.97 -23.78 -16.88
C SER A 307 -28.67 -22.54 -16.26
N ALA A 308 -28.52 -21.28 -16.74
CA ALA A 308 -28.81 -20.63 -18.04
C ALA A 308 -30.31 -20.29 -18.30
N ALA A 309 -30.65 -18.99 -18.39
CA ALA A 309 -31.55 -18.39 -19.41
C ALA A 309 -31.91 -16.89 -19.17
N HIS A 310 -31.63 -16.08 -20.19
CA HIS A 310 -32.42 -15.00 -20.82
C HIS A 310 -33.13 -13.81 -20.10
N ARG A 311 -32.77 -12.62 -20.63
CA ARG A 311 -33.60 -11.53 -21.24
C ARG A 311 -34.08 -10.32 -20.40
N ARG A 312 -33.67 -9.15 -20.94
CA ARG A 312 -34.34 -7.84 -21.15
C ARG A 312 -33.70 -6.63 -20.45
N ARG A 313 -33.30 -5.66 -21.29
CA ARG A 313 -32.93 -4.28 -20.95
C ARG A 313 -34.19 -3.42 -20.79
N PRO A 314 -34.12 -2.35 -20.00
CA PRO A 314 -34.69 -1.07 -20.41
C PRO A 314 -33.60 0.01 -20.54
N ARG A 315 -33.81 0.88 -21.54
CA ARG A 315 -33.15 2.19 -21.68
C ARG A 315 -33.66 3.12 -20.57
N SER A 316 -32.80 3.91 -19.94
CA SER A 316 -32.99 5.37 -19.78
C SER A 316 -31.95 6.00 -18.86
N THR A 317 -31.69 7.28 -19.13
CA THR A 317 -31.05 8.32 -18.30
C THR A 317 -29.51 8.44 -18.38
N ALA A 318 -29.10 9.58 -18.91
CA ALA A 318 -27.74 10.07 -18.99
C ALA A 318 -27.11 10.09 -17.59
N ARG A 319 -26.18 9.16 -17.34
CA ARG A 319 -25.33 9.19 -16.16
C ARG A 319 -24.35 10.35 -16.29
N ARG A 320 -24.61 11.43 -15.56
CA ARG A 320 -23.58 12.42 -15.21
C ARG A 320 -22.40 11.67 -14.61
N SER A 321 -21.29 11.65 -15.32
CA SER A 321 -20.11 10.85 -15.01
C SER A 321 -19.48 11.33 -13.70
N ALA A 322 -19.65 10.55 -12.63
CA ALA A 322 -18.77 10.64 -11.48
C ALA A 322 -17.35 10.24 -11.90
N LEU A 323 -16.40 11.14 -11.69
CA LEU A 323 -14.96 10.88 -11.84
C LEU A 323 -14.49 10.15 -10.59
N PRO A 324 -13.89 8.94 -10.68
CA PRO A 324 -13.47 8.21 -9.50
C PRO A 324 -12.06 8.59 -9.06
N ALA A 325 -11.74 8.50 -7.76
CA ALA A 325 -10.39 8.73 -7.27
C ALA A 325 -9.99 7.86 -6.05
N THR A 326 -8.78 7.28 -6.18
CA THR A 326 -7.85 6.61 -5.22
C THR A 326 -7.79 5.07 -5.11
N HIS A 327 -6.55 4.57 -4.92
CA HIS A 327 -6.08 3.18 -5.08
C HIS A 327 -5.76 2.43 -3.77
N TRP A 328 -5.81 1.09 -3.78
CA TRP A 328 -5.92 0.30 -2.53
C TRP A 328 -5.05 -0.93 -2.41
N VAL A 329 -4.29 -1.07 -1.32
CA VAL A 329 -3.46 -2.26 -1.04
C VAL A 329 -4.29 -3.45 -0.61
N ALA A 330 -4.09 -4.60 -1.25
CA ALA A 330 -4.22 -5.92 -0.64
C ALA A 330 -2.82 -6.45 -0.31
N ASN A 331 -2.45 -6.55 0.98
CA ASN A 331 -1.17 -7.14 1.40
C ASN A 331 -1.36 -8.65 1.61
N SER A 332 -0.45 -9.43 1.03
CA SER A 332 -0.51 -10.88 1.04
C SER A 332 0.85 -11.50 1.33
N ILE A 333 0.84 -12.67 1.95
CA ILE A 333 1.98 -13.56 2.07
C ILE A 333 1.82 -14.66 1.02
N LEU A 334 2.72 -14.73 0.06
CA LEU A 334 2.84 -15.83 -0.87
C LEU A 334 3.86 -16.83 -0.31
N ARG A 335 3.49 -18.10 -0.17
CA ARG A 335 4.41 -19.18 0.25
C ARG A 335 4.54 -20.22 -0.86
N ALA A 336 5.76 -20.63 -1.13
CA ALA A 336 6.09 -21.82 -1.92
C ALA A 336 6.81 -22.82 -0.99
N ARG A 337 6.29 -24.05 -0.94
CA ARG A 337 6.85 -25.20 -0.25
C ARG A 337 7.02 -26.35 -1.23
#